data_AF-S0FGM8-F1
#
_entry.id   AF-S0FGM8-F1
#
_cell.length_a   1.000
_cell.length_b   1.000
_cell.length_c   1.000
_cell.angle_alpha   90.00
_cell.angle_beta   90.00
_cell.angle_gamma   90.00
#
_symmetry.space_group_name_H-M   'P 1'
#
loop_
_entity.id
_entity.type
_entity.pdbx_description
1 polymer ?
#
loop_
_entity_poly.entity_id
_entity_poly.type
_entity_poly.pdbx_seq_one_letter_code
_entity_poly.pdbx_strand_id
1 'polypeptide(L)'
;MQTLVIYDETGFIISQMQGSDLRESIGVPYIFIEIPQNKILKSIDVSKTEHKPVFEDLPKPETQKLQELIDQLIIDNLNMQQ
;
A
#
# COMPACT_ATOMS: atom_id res chain seq x y z
N MET A 1 9.76 2.54 8.69
CA MET A 1 10.92 2.83 7.81
C MET A 1 10.53 3.95 6.89
N GLN A 2 11.32 5.02 6.87
CA GLN A 2 11.01 6.20 6.06
C GLN A 2 11.11 5.87 4.57
N THR A 3 10.14 6.39 3.81
CA THR A 3 10.03 6.21 2.37
C THR A 3 10.00 7.57 1.70
N LEU A 4 10.90 7.82 0.75
CA LEU A 4 10.83 8.96 -0.16
C LEU A 4 9.97 8.59 -1.36
N VAL A 5 8.97 9.41 -1.64
CA VAL A 5 8.08 9.25 -2.78
C VAL A 5 8.22 10.48 -3.68
N ILE A 6 8.49 10.23 -4.96
CA ILE A 6 8.50 11.24 -6.02
C ILE A 6 7.26 11.00 -6.89
N TYR A 7 6.53 12.07 -7.19
CA TYR A 7 5.25 12.02 -7.88
C TYR A 7 5.09 13.22 -8.81
N ASP A 8 4.12 13.14 -9.72
CA ASP A 8 3.76 14.27 -10.59
C ASP A 8 2.60 15.10 -10.04
N GLU A 9 2.26 16.17 -10.76
CA GLU A 9 1.15 17.09 -10.41
C GLU A 9 -0.24 16.44 -10.48
N THR A 10 -0.36 15.19 -10.93
CA THR A 10 -1.60 14.41 -10.90
C THR A 10 -1.68 13.48 -9.68
N GLY A 11 -0.60 13.40 -8.90
CA GLY A 11 -0.50 12.49 -7.77
C GLY A 11 -0.04 11.08 -8.16
N PHE A 12 0.40 10.89 -9.41
CA PHE A 12 0.92 9.61 -9.88
C PHE A 12 2.35 9.39 -9.33
N ILE A 13 2.59 8.20 -8.80
CA ILE A 13 3.87 7.84 -8.18
C ILE A 13 4.86 7.47 -9.29
N ILE A 14 5.94 8.25 -9.40
CA ILE A 14 7.02 8.02 -10.36
C ILE A 14 8.07 7.09 -9.75
N SER A 15 8.42 7.33 -8.48
CA SER A 15 9.46 6.58 -7.78
C SER A 15 9.18 6.49 -6.29
N GLN A 16 9.54 5.35 -5.71
CA GLN A 16 9.46 5.08 -4.28
C GLN A 16 10.76 4.43 -3.82
N MET A 17 11.39 5.01 -2.79
CA MET A 17 12.67 4.53 -2.25
C MET A 17 12.60 4.44 -0.73
N GLN A 18 13.09 3.34 -0.17
CA GLN A 18 13.20 3.14 1.27
C GLN A 18 14.67 3.19 1.68
N GLY A 19 14.99 3.88 2.78
CA GLY A 19 16.37 4.01 3.24
C GLY A 19 16.51 5.00 4.40
N SER A 20 17.70 5.01 5.00
CA SER A 20 18.09 5.93 6.08
C SER A 20 18.68 7.25 5.59
N ASP A 21 19.32 7.24 4.42
CA ASP A 21 20.11 8.37 3.90
C ASP A 21 19.52 8.89 2.58
N LEU A 22 18.21 9.09 2.57
CA LEU A 22 17.49 9.60 1.41
C LEU A 22 17.61 11.12 1.34
N ARG A 23 18.07 11.62 0.18
CA ARG A 23 18.18 13.05 -0.08
C ARG A 23 16.84 13.60 -0.59
N GLU A 24 16.50 14.81 -0.15
CA GLU A 24 15.40 15.59 -0.70
C GLU A 24 15.54 15.82 -2.21
N SER A 25 14.41 15.75 -2.92
CA SER A 25 14.40 16.02 -4.36
C SER A 25 14.39 17.53 -4.60
N ILE A 26 15.09 17.98 -5.64
CA ILE A 26 15.12 19.38 -6.05
C ILE A 26 14.45 19.50 -7.42
N GLY A 27 13.43 20.35 -7.51
CA GLY A 27 12.72 20.64 -8.76
C GLY A 27 11.63 19.66 -9.16
N VAL A 28 11.36 18.63 -8.35
CA VAL A 28 10.22 17.71 -8.53
C VAL A 28 9.46 17.55 -7.21
N PRO A 29 8.13 17.38 -7.24
CA PRO A 29 7.35 17.10 -6.04
C PRO A 29 7.82 15.82 -5.35
N TYR A 30 8.00 15.89 -4.03
CA TYR A 30 8.35 14.75 -3.21
C TYR A 30 7.68 14.83 -1.83
N ILE A 31 7.60 13.68 -1.14
CA ILE A 31 7.15 13.60 0.24
C ILE A 31 7.87 12.45 0.94
N PHE A 32 8.20 12.65 2.22
CA PHE A 32 8.62 11.57 3.09
C PHE A 32 7.42 11.03 3.87
N ILE A 33 7.22 9.72 3.81
CA ILE A 33 6.12 9.06 4.51
C ILE A 33 6.60 7.79 5.21
N GLU A 34 5.81 7.32 6.16
CA GLU A 34 5.86 5.94 6.61
C GLU A 34 4.66 5.20 6.04
N ILE A 35 4.91 4.03 5.46
CA ILE A 35 3.84 3.16 4.97
C ILE A 35 3.35 2.31 6.15
N PRO A 36 2.06 2.41 6.53
CA PRO A 36 1.51 1.58 7.59
C PRO A 36 1.62 0.08 7.26
N GLN A 37 1.68 -0.75 8.30
CA GLN A 37 1.66 -2.20 8.12
C GLN A 37 0.39 -2.64 7.36
N ASN A 38 0.54 -3.63 6.47
CA ASN A 38 -0.54 -4.18 5.63
C ASN A 38 -1.22 -3.15 4.70
N LYS A 39 -0.56 -2.02 4.42
CA LYS A 39 -1.01 -1.05 3.43
C LYS A 39 0.01 -0.92 2.32
N ILE A 40 -0.46 -0.47 1.16
CA ILE A 40 0.38 -0.01 0.06
C ILE A 40 0.03 1.43 -0.29
N LEU A 41 1.02 2.18 -0.76
CA LEU A 41 0.79 3.52 -1.26
C LEU A 41 0.18 3.44 -2.66
N LYS A 42 -1.01 4.03 -2.82
CA LYS A 42 -1.75 4.03 -4.09
C LYS A 42 -1.42 5.25 -4.95
N SER A 43 -1.48 6.42 -4.33
CA SER A 43 -1.28 7.71 -5.00
C SER A 43 -0.98 8.80 -3.97
N ILE A 44 -0.72 10.01 -4.44
CA ILE A 44 -0.65 11.22 -3.63
C ILE A 44 -1.87 12.09 -3.95
N ASP A 45 -2.62 12.52 -2.94
CA ASP A 45 -3.64 13.55 -3.08
C ASP A 45 -2.97 14.92 -3.20
N VAL A 46 -3.04 15.49 -4.40
CA VAL A 46 -2.50 16.81 -4.77
C VAL A 46 -3.57 17.91 -4.82
N SER A 47 -4.80 17.63 -4.36
CA SER A 47 -5.92 18.59 -4.44
C SER A 47 -5.78 19.80 -3.54
N LYS A 48 -4.85 19.76 -2.57
CA LYS A 48 -4.59 20.79 -1.57
C LYS A 48 -3.11 21.17 -1.60
N THR A 49 -2.78 22.35 -1.09
CA THR A 49 -1.39 22.82 -0.97
C THR A 49 -0.50 21.85 -0.17
N GLU A 50 -1.08 21.17 0.83
CA GLU A 50 -0.41 20.09 1.55
C GLU A 50 -0.80 18.74 0.91
N HIS A 51 0.13 18.15 0.16
CA HIS A 51 -0.06 16.85 -0.48
C HIS A 51 -0.10 15.71 0.53
N LYS A 52 -1.00 14.74 0.35
CA LYS A 52 -1.21 13.65 1.32
C LYS A 52 -1.14 12.26 0.68
N PRO A 53 -0.49 11.27 1.31
CA PRO A 53 -0.49 9.91 0.79
C PRO A 53 -1.88 9.29 0.88
N VAL A 54 -2.27 8.58 -0.18
CA VAL A 54 -3.49 7.75 -0.21
C VAL A 54 -3.06 6.30 -0.16
N PHE A 55 -3.49 5.59 0.89
CA PHE A 55 -3.16 4.19 1.12
C PHE A 55 -4.33 3.28 0.79
N GLU A 56 -4.02 2.08 0.31
CA GLU A 56 -4.98 0.98 0.16
C GLU A 56 -4.48 -0.27 0.87
N ASP A 57 -5.39 -1.21 1.11
CA ASP A 57 -5.05 -2.49 1.75
C ASP A 57 -4.14 -3.32 0.86
N LEU A 58 -3.07 -3.88 1.46
CA LEU A 58 -2.22 -4.85 0.79
C LEU A 58 -3.08 -6.04 0.37
N PRO A 59 -3.15 -6.37 -0.93
CA PRO A 59 -3.95 -7.49 -1.38
C PRO A 59 -3.44 -8.78 -0.76
N LYS A 60 -4.37 -9.59 -0.23
CA LYS A 60 -4.02 -10.94 0.25
C LYS A 60 -3.35 -11.73 -0.88
N PRO A 61 -2.23 -12.43 -0.61
CA PRO A 61 -1.64 -13.32 -1.59
C PRO A 61 -2.63 -14.43 -1.95
N GLU A 62 -2.55 -14.92 -3.19
CA GLU A 62 -3.46 -15.96 -3.69
C GLU A 62 -3.43 -17.22 -2.82
N THR A 63 -2.26 -17.56 -2.27
CA THR A 63 -2.10 -18.69 -1.34
C THR A 63 -2.93 -18.54 -0.07
N GLN A 64 -3.00 -17.34 0.51
CA GLN A 64 -3.87 -17.09 1.67
C GLN A 64 -5.34 -17.15 1.28
N LYS A 65 -5.73 -16.57 0.13
CA LYS A 65 -7.11 -16.66 -0.36
C LYS A 65 -7.54 -18.11 -0.58
N LEU A 66 -6.65 -18.95 -1.12
CA LEU A 66 -6.89 -20.38 -1.31
C LEU A 66 -7.00 -21.13 0.01
N GLN A 67 -6.13 -20.83 0.98
CA GLN A 67 -6.22 -21.44 2.31
C GLN A 67 -7.55 -21.10 2.99
N GLU A 68 -7.96 -19.83 2.96
CA GLU A 68 -9.24 -19.38 3.51
C GLU A 68 -10.44 -20.08 2.83
N LEU A 69 -10.36 -20.30 1.51
CA LEU A 69 -11.38 -21.05 0.78
C LEU A 69 -11.43 -22.53 1.20
N ILE A 70 -10.28 -23.18 1.34
CA ILE A 70 -10.20 -24.58 1.80
C ILE A 70 -10.76 -24.71 3.21
N ASP A 71 -10.38 -23.80 4.12
CA ASP A 71 -10.84 -23.79 5.50
C ASP A 71 -12.37 -23.62 5.56
N GLN A 72 -12.92 -22.71 4.74
CA GLN A 72 -14.36 -22.51 4.65
C GLN A 72 -15.08 -23.76 4.12
N LEU A 73 -14.56 -24.41 3.07
CA LEU A 73 -15.12 -25.64 2.53
C LEU A 73 -15.10 -26.80 3.54
N ILE A 74 -14.05 -26.89 4.36
CA ILE A 74 -13.97 -27.89 5.44
C ILE A 74 -15.05 -27.63 6.49
N ILE A 75 -15.20 -26.36 6.93
CA ILE A 75 -16.21 -25.96 7.92
C ILE A 75 -17.62 -26.27 7.39
N ASP A 76 -17.91 -25.90 6.15
CA ASP A 76 -19.22 -26.13 5.54
C ASP A 76 -19.54 -27.62 5.44
N ASN A 77 -18.56 -28.45 5.06
CA ASN A 77 -18.73 -29.91 5.03
C ASN A 77 -18.98 -30.50 6.41
N LEU A 78 -18.28 -30.03 7.44
CA LEU A 78 -18.50 -30.48 8.82
C LEU A 78 -19.88 -30.08 9.35
N ASN A 79 -20.38 -28.91 8.97
CA ASN A 79 -21.71 -28.44 9.35
C ASN A 79 -22.83 -29.20 8.62
N MET A 80 -22.60 -29.66 7.40
CA MET A 80 -23.56 -30.50 6.66
C MET A 80 -23.67 -31.94 7.20
N GLN A 81 -22.72 -32.37 8.03
CA GLN A 81 -22.69 -33.72 8.62
C GLN A 81 -23.31 -33.79 10.03
N GLN A 82 -23.80 -32.68 10.57
CA GLN A 82 -24.46 -32.57 11.88
C GLN A 82 -25.98 -32.42 11.71
#